data_AF-A0A9D5U1P5-F1
#
_entry.id   AF-A0A9D5U1P5-F1
#
_cell.length_a   1.000
_cell.length_b   1.000
_cell.length_c   1.000
_cell.angle_alpha   90.00
_cell.angle_beta   90.00
_cell.angle_gamma   90.00
#
_symmetry.space_group_name_H-M   'P 1'
#
loop_
_entity.id
_entity.type
_entity.pdbx_description
1 polymer ?
#
loop_
_entity_poly.entity_id
_entity_poly.type
_entity_poly.pdbx_seq_one_letter_code
_entity_poly.pdbx_strand_id
1 'polypeptide(L)'
;MHGTRHLARPPFHVIANGIDVERFRQGKRAPVRRAELNLADGDFVIGYVGRFHRQKSPGTLLCALAELRADLPAARLLMLGDGP
;
A
#
# COMPACT_ATOMS: atom_id res chain seq x y z
N MET A 1 4.72 6.16 -13.60
CA MET A 1 4.25 7.56 -13.59
C MET A 1 3.15 7.70 -14.64
N HIS A 2 1.87 7.78 -14.23
CA HIS A 2 0.71 7.75 -15.15
C HIS A 2 0.15 9.16 -15.49
N GLY A 3 0.77 10.24 -15.00
CA GLY A 3 0.19 11.59 -15.03
C GLY A 3 0.39 12.40 -16.32
N THR A 4 1.21 11.96 -17.27
CA THR A 4 1.60 12.77 -18.45
C THR A 4 0.79 12.48 -19.71
N ARG A 5 -0.01 11.41 -19.75
CA ARG A 5 -0.69 10.95 -20.97
C ARG A 5 -1.84 11.85 -21.47
N HIS A 6 -2.26 12.85 -20.70
CA HIS A 6 -3.42 13.69 -21.03
C HIS A 6 -3.13 15.21 -20.98
N LEU A 7 -1.87 15.61 -20.92
CA LEU A 7 -1.51 17.03 -20.81
C LEU A 7 -1.35 17.66 -22.21
N ALA A 8 -2.02 18.81 -22.42
CA ALA A 8 -1.95 19.59 -23.67
C ALA A 8 -0.52 20.05 -23.96
N ARG A 9 -0.10 20.17 -25.23
CA ARG A 9 1.30 20.47 -25.60
C ARG A 9 1.83 21.76 -24.91
N PRO A 10 3.13 21.79 -24.56
CA PRO A 10 3.81 22.79 -23.70
C PRO A 10 3.52 24.28 -23.99
N PRO A 11 3.85 25.19 -23.02
CA PRO A 11 4.82 24.96 -21.93
C PRO A 11 4.17 24.72 -20.57
N PHE A 12 4.09 23.45 -20.16
CA PHE A 12 3.85 23.07 -18.77
C PHE A 12 5.00 22.18 -18.29
N HIS A 13 5.28 22.22 -16.99
CA HIS A 13 6.26 21.36 -16.33
C HIS A 13 5.56 20.51 -15.28
N VAL A 14 5.86 19.20 -15.25
CA VAL A 14 5.37 18.30 -14.20
C VAL A 14 6.40 18.24 -13.10
N ILE A 15 6.00 18.65 -11.90
CA ILE A 15 6.79 18.50 -10.69
C ILE A 15 6.18 17.35 -9.90
N ALA A 16 6.93 16.28 -9.69
CA ALA A 16 6.49 15.18 -8.84
C ALA A 16 6.46 15.65 -7.37
N ASN A 17 5.54 15.10 -6.58
CA ASN A 17 5.52 15.35 -5.15
C ASN A 17 6.82 14.83 -4.53
N GLY A 18 7.54 15.73 -3.84
CA GLY A 18 8.71 15.35 -3.06
C GLY A 18 8.34 14.60 -1.79
N ILE A 19 9.26 13.73 -1.34
CA ILE A 19 9.26 13.17 0.01
C ILE A 19 10.60 13.49 0.66
N ASP A 20 10.60 13.74 1.97
CA ASP A 20 11.84 13.88 2.74
C ASP A 20 12.51 12.51 2.88
N VAL A 21 13.51 12.24 2.05
CA VAL A 21 14.20 10.95 2.02
C VAL A 21 14.95 10.70 3.33
N GLU A 22 15.50 11.72 3.99
CA GLU A 22 16.25 11.55 5.24
C GLU A 22 15.36 11.02 6.36
N ARG A 23 14.11 11.50 6.41
CA ARG A 23 13.09 10.98 7.34
C ARG A 23 12.84 9.47 7.17
N PHE A 24 12.98 8.93 5.97
CA PHE A 24 12.73 7.50 5.67
C PHE A 24 14.01 6.66 5.51
N ARG A 25 15.19 7.30 5.44
CA ARG A 25 16.50 6.64 5.35
C ARG A 25 16.87 5.95 6.66
N GLN A 26 16.39 6.49 7.78
CA GLN A 26 16.55 5.89 9.10
C GLN A 26 15.61 4.69 9.25
N GLY A 27 16.02 3.53 8.74
CA GLY A 27 15.37 2.23 8.99
C GLY A 27 15.36 1.77 10.45
N LYS A 28 15.60 2.67 11.41
CA LYS A 28 15.65 2.42 12.86
C LYS A 28 14.36 2.84 13.57
N ARG A 29 13.20 2.65 12.96
CA ARG A 29 12.02 2.41 13.80
C ARG A 29 12.22 1.03 14.41
N ALA A 30 11.95 0.88 15.71
CA ALA A 30 11.95 -0.44 16.31
C ALA A 30 11.14 -1.38 15.40
N PRO A 31 11.69 -2.54 15.00
CA PRO A 31 10.99 -3.43 14.08
C PRO A 31 9.63 -3.76 14.70
N VAL A 32 8.56 -3.42 13.98
CA VAL A 32 7.21 -3.82 14.40
C VAL A 32 7.20 -5.35 14.40
N ARG A 33 6.97 -5.94 15.56
CA ARG A 33 6.96 -7.39 15.68
C ARG A 33 5.70 -7.90 15.00
N ARG A 34 5.84 -8.90 14.12
CA ARG A 34 4.70 -9.51 13.41
C ARG A 34 3.59 -9.96 14.36
N ALA A 35 3.98 -10.49 15.52
CA ALA A 35 3.08 -10.86 16.61
C ALA A 35 2.19 -9.70 17.11
N GLU A 36 2.69 -8.46 17.13
CA GLU A 36 1.90 -7.28 17.54
C GLU A 36 0.77 -6.97 16.54
N LEU A 37 0.85 -7.52 15.32
CA LEU A 37 -0.15 -7.39 14.26
C LEU A 37 -0.93 -8.69 14.03
N ASN A 38 -0.84 -9.67 14.92
CA ASN A 38 -1.42 -11.01 14.77
C ASN A 38 -0.96 -11.75 13.50
N LEU A 39 0.30 -11.53 13.09
CA LEU A 39 0.91 -12.19 11.93
C LEU A 39 1.93 -13.23 12.41
N ALA A 40 1.85 -14.43 11.86
CA ALA A 40 2.87 -15.48 12.06
C ALA A 40 4.07 -15.23 11.15
N ASP A 41 5.24 -15.79 11.49
CA ASP A 41 6.46 -15.61 10.69
C ASP A 41 6.33 -16.18 9.27
N GLY A 42 5.56 -17.26 9.09
CA GLY A 42 5.30 -17.87 7.79
C GLY A 42 4.17 -17.24 6.97
N ASP A 43 3.45 -16.24 7.51
CA ASP A 43 2.37 -15.59 6.75
C ASP A 43 2.94 -14.78 5.56
N PHE A 44 2.33 -14.95 4.39
CA PHE A 44 2.59 -14.10 3.22
C PHE A 44 1.73 -12.84 3.32
N VAL A 45 2.36 -11.68 3.54
CA VAL A 45 1.64 -10.44 3.86
C VAL A 45 1.58 -9.50 2.68
N ILE A 46 0.36 -9.17 2.28
CA ILE A 46 0.05 -8.13 1.29
C ILE A 46 -0.26 -6.85 2.07
N GLY A 47 0.46 -5.77 1.79
CA GLY A 47 0.25 -4.47 2.42
C GLY A 47 -0.61 -3.55 1.56
N TYR A 48 -1.64 -2.95 2.16
CA TYR A 48 -2.39 -1.83 1.60
C TYR A 48 -2.16 -0.59 2.46
N VAL A 49 -1.78 0.53 1.83
CA VAL A 49 -1.65 1.83 2.52
C VAL A 49 -2.40 2.89 1.72
N GLY A 50 -3.46 3.44 2.28
CA GLY A 50 -4.23 4.48 1.63
C GLY A 50 -5.60 4.70 2.26
N ARG A 51 -6.31 5.72 1.76
CA ARG A 51 -7.63 6.05 2.30
C ARG A 51 -8.65 4.94 2.03
N PHE A 52 -9.48 4.57 2.99
CA PHE A 52 -10.62 3.67 2.80
C PHE A 52 -11.78 4.39 2.11
N HIS A 53 -11.57 4.75 0.85
CA HIS A 53 -12.52 5.49 0.04
C HIS A 53 -12.79 4.75 -1.26
N ARG A 54 -13.96 4.99 -1.89
CA ARG A 54 -14.36 4.32 -3.15
C ARG A 54 -13.30 4.42 -4.24
N GLN A 55 -12.65 5.58 -4.37
CA GLN A 55 -11.56 5.81 -5.33
C GLN A 55 -10.36 4.87 -5.13
N LYS A 56 -10.11 4.43 -3.90
CA LYS A 56 -9.00 3.52 -3.57
C LYS A 56 -9.41 2.05 -3.56
N SER A 57 -10.72 1.78 -3.70
CA SER A 57 -11.32 0.45 -3.83
C SER A 57 -10.70 -0.64 -2.94
N PRO A 58 -10.65 -0.44 -1.61
CA PRO A 58 -10.06 -1.42 -0.68
C PRO A 58 -10.74 -2.80 -0.78
N GLY A 59 -12.04 -2.85 -1.11
CA GLY A 59 -12.80 -4.09 -1.25
C GLY A 59 -12.30 -5.02 -2.36
N THR A 60 -11.68 -4.49 -3.42
CA THR A 60 -11.09 -5.31 -4.49
C THR A 60 -9.99 -6.22 -3.95
N LEU A 61 -9.20 -5.74 -2.99
CA LEU A 61 -8.14 -6.53 -2.36
C LEU A 61 -8.69 -7.61 -1.43
N LEU A 62 -9.85 -7.39 -0.82
CA LEU A 62 -10.52 -8.42 -0.02
C LEU A 62 -10.99 -9.59 -0.89
N CYS A 63 -11.60 -9.30 -2.05
CA CYS A 63 -11.99 -10.35 -3.00
C CYS A 63 -10.76 -11.11 -3.52
N ALA A 64 -9.71 -10.39 -3.91
CA ALA A 64 -8.47 -11.01 -4.39
C ALA A 64 -7.81 -11.88 -3.31
N LEU A 65 -7.83 -11.44 -2.04
CA LEU A 65 -7.33 -12.25 -0.92
C LEU A 65 -8.15 -13.54 -0.76
N ALA A 66 -9.49 -13.47 -0.85
CA ALA A 66 -10.35 -14.63 -0.72
C ALA A 66 -10.04 -15.69 -1.78
N GLU A 67 -9.82 -15.28 -3.03
CA GLU A 67 -9.38 -16.16 -4.11
C GLU A 67 -7.98 -16.72 -3.85
N LEU A 68 -7.01 -15.85 -3.52
CA LEU A 68 -5.62 -16.26 -3.28
C LEU A 68 -5.48 -17.27 -2.14
N ARG A 69 -6.32 -17.19 -1.11
CA ARG A 69 -6.26 -18.12 0.03
C ARG A 69 -6.58 -19.56 -0.32
N ALA A 70 -7.20 -19.83 -1.47
CA ALA A 70 -7.40 -21.20 -1.96
C ALA A 70 -6.06 -21.89 -2.27
N ASP A 71 -5.13 -21.17 -2.89
CA ASP A 71 -3.81 -21.68 -3.29
C ASP A 71 -2.72 -21.36 -2.25
N LEU A 72 -2.87 -20.27 -1.50
CA LEU A 72 -1.93 -19.81 -0.49
C LEU A 72 -2.66 -19.49 0.83
N PRO A 73 -2.99 -20.51 1.66
CA PRO A 73 -3.74 -20.31 2.91
C PRO A 73 -3.05 -19.36 3.93
N ALA A 74 -1.73 -19.22 3.82
CA ALA A 74 -0.90 -18.31 4.62
C ALA A 74 -0.99 -16.84 4.18
N ALA A 75 -1.72 -16.52 3.11
CA ALA A 75 -1.89 -15.15 2.65
C ALA A 75 -2.70 -14.32 3.67
N ARG A 76 -2.17 -13.15 4.03
CA ARG A 76 -2.76 -12.15 4.91
C ARG A 76 -2.79 -10.79 4.21
N LEU A 77 -3.84 -10.03 4.43
CA LEU A 77 -3.94 -8.65 3.97
C LEU A 77 -3.85 -7.71 5.17
N LEU A 78 -2.80 -6.89 5.23
CA LEU A 78 -2.62 -5.83 6.22
C LEU A 78 -3.03 -4.49 5.60
N MET A 79 -4.13 -3.91 6.07
CA MET A 79 -4.67 -2.66 5.55
C MET A 79 -4.44 -1.52 6.52
N LEU A 80 -3.67 -0.51 6.11
CA LEU A 80 -3.36 0.68 6.89
C LEU A 80 -3.98 1.92 6.26
N GLY A 81 -4.64 2.71 7.09
CA GLY A 81 -5.28 3.95 6.69
C GLY A 81 -6.66 4.08 7.29
N ASP A 82 -7.24 5.24 7.08
CA ASP A 82 -8.57 5.64 7.48
C ASP A 82 -9.31 6.15 6.24
N GLY A 83 -10.56 6.53 6.38
CA GLY A 83 -11.30 7.18 5.30
C GLY A 83 -12.21 8.25 5.91
N PRO A 84 -12.57 9.28 5.12
CA PRO A 84 -13.69 10.14 5.51
C PRO A 84 -14.97 9.32 5.67
#